data_AF-A0A1M4S593-F1
#
_entry.id   AF-A0A1M4S593-F1
#
_cell.length_a   1.000
_cell.length_b   1.000
_cell.length_c   1.000
_cell.angle_alpha   90.00
_cell.angle_beta   90.00
_cell.angle_gamma   90.00
#
_symmetry.space_group_name_H-M   'P 1'
#
loop_
_entity.id
_entity.type
_entity.pdbx_description
1 polymer ?
#
loop_
_entity_poly.entity_id
_entity_poly.type
_entity_poly.pdbx_seq_one_letter_code
_entity_poly.pdbx_strand_id
1 'polypeptide(L)'
;MSYAQIASDNALHPTNVFLIMDEVFEPQEMIDRFKLRAEAVKARQIPPVEGQERRLFVEQARLDYFDFSIIADGEATLEDGVLTIRVDLRPKQES
;
A
#
# COMPACT_ATOMS: atom_id res chain seq x y z
N MET A 1 11.27 -7.98 27.45
CA MET A 1 12.09 -9.03 26.78
C MET A 1 12.52 -8.47 25.44
N SER A 2 13.82 -8.41 25.13
CA SER A 2 14.37 -7.71 23.97
C SER A 2 14.26 -8.54 22.69
N TYR A 3 13.94 -7.89 21.55
CA TYR A 3 13.79 -8.46 20.20
C TYR A 3 14.96 -9.34 19.73
N ALA A 4 16.14 -9.19 20.35
CA ALA A 4 17.36 -9.90 19.98
C ALA A 4 17.37 -11.40 20.33
N GLN A 5 16.49 -11.88 21.23
CA GLN A 5 16.45 -13.29 21.64
C GLN A 5 15.51 -14.18 20.80
N ILE A 6 14.63 -13.60 19.97
CA ILE A 6 13.71 -14.38 19.13
C ILE A 6 14.41 -14.86 17.83
N ALA A 7 15.53 -14.24 17.46
CA ALA A 7 16.21 -14.47 16.19
C ALA A 7 17.15 -15.69 16.15
N SER A 8 17.45 -16.35 17.28
CA SER A 8 18.48 -17.42 17.31
C SER A 8 17.96 -18.84 17.18
N ASP A 9 16.67 -19.12 17.45
CA ASP A 9 16.18 -20.51 17.57
C ASP A 9 15.13 -20.94 16.54
N ASN A 10 14.69 -20.06 15.65
CA ASN A 10 13.68 -20.41 14.65
C ASN A 10 14.23 -20.16 13.25
N ALA A 11 14.90 -21.18 12.71
CA ALA A 11 15.13 -21.27 11.27
C ALA A 11 13.78 -21.03 10.56
N LEU A 12 13.72 -19.94 9.81
CA LEU A 12 12.53 -19.39 9.16
C LEU A 12 11.83 -20.45 8.30
N HIS A 13 10.88 -21.18 8.89
CA HIS A 13 9.92 -21.98 8.15
C HIS A 13 8.89 -21.01 7.56
N PRO A 14 8.65 -21.00 6.22
CA PRO A 14 7.74 -20.05 5.58
C PRO A 14 6.30 -20.10 6.12
N THR A 15 5.93 -21.19 6.77
CA THR A 15 4.60 -21.42 7.36
C THR A 15 4.32 -20.56 8.59
N ASN A 16 5.33 -20.13 9.35
CA ASN A 16 5.14 -19.38 10.60
C ASN A 16 4.95 -17.86 10.40
N VAL A 17 5.37 -17.32 9.25
CA VAL A 17 5.19 -15.90 8.94
C VAL A 17 3.70 -15.56 8.75
N PHE A 18 2.94 -16.50 8.20
CA PHE A 18 1.51 -16.33 7.92
C PHE A 18 0.65 -16.33 9.19
N LEU A 19 1.03 -17.10 10.23
CA LEU A 19 0.34 -17.12 11.52
C LEU A 19 0.61 -15.87 12.37
N ILE A 20 1.77 -15.22 12.17
CA ILE A 20 2.09 -13.94 12.84
C ILE A 20 1.36 -12.77 12.16
N MET A 21 0.98 -12.90 10.89
CA MET A 21 0.33 -11.81 10.15
C MET A 21 -1.07 -11.48 10.68
N ASP A 22 -1.85 -12.45 11.18
CA ASP A 22 -3.22 -12.17 11.67
C ASP A 22 -3.23 -11.28 12.93
N GLU A 23 -2.26 -11.44 13.83
CA GLU A 23 -2.16 -10.61 15.04
C GLU A 23 -1.47 -9.25 14.82
N VAL A 24 -0.86 -9.00 13.64
CA VAL A 24 0.00 -7.83 13.38
C VAL A 24 -0.43 -7.02 12.15
N PHE A 25 -1.25 -7.58 11.26
CA PHE A 25 -1.67 -6.93 10.02
C PHE A 25 -3.10 -6.43 10.12
N GLU A 26 -3.24 -5.12 10.28
CA GLU A 26 -4.52 -4.43 10.20
C GLU A 26 -4.78 -3.93 8.75
N PRO A 27 -5.80 -4.47 8.05
CA PRO A 27 -6.09 -4.07 6.67
C PRO A 27 -6.40 -2.57 6.54
N GLN A 28 -7.08 -1.99 7.53
CA GLN A 28 -7.40 -0.57 7.52
C GLN A 28 -6.16 0.31 7.62
N GLU A 29 -5.17 -0.07 8.44
CA GLU A 29 -3.89 0.65 8.51
C GLU A 29 -3.14 0.59 7.18
N MET A 30 -3.25 -0.52 6.45
CA MET A 30 -2.70 -0.62 5.10
C MET A 30 -3.37 0.39 4.16
N ILE A 31 -4.71 0.45 4.14
CA ILE A 31 -5.48 1.40 3.34
C ILE A 31 -5.05 2.84 3.67
N ASP A 32 -4.88 3.16 4.95
CA ASP A 32 -4.46 4.50 5.39
C ASP A 32 -3.04 4.84 4.93
N ARG A 33 -2.11 3.87 4.94
CA ARG A 33 -0.79 4.07 4.33
C ARG A 33 -0.89 4.35 2.82
N PHE A 34 -1.83 3.75 2.09
CA PHE A 34 -2.03 4.04 0.66
C PHE A 34 -2.64 5.43 0.42
N LYS A 35 -3.58 5.87 1.26
CA LYS A 35 -4.07 7.27 1.24
C LYS A 35 -2.91 8.25 1.42
N LEU A 36 -2.05 8.01 2.41
CA LEU A 36 -0.87 8.85 2.65
C LEU A 36 0.09 8.86 1.45
N ARG A 37 0.29 7.74 0.78
CA ARG A 37 1.14 7.67 -0.43
C ARG A 37 0.53 8.44 -1.60
N ALA A 38 -0.78 8.33 -1.84
CA ALA A 38 -1.46 9.09 -2.89
C ALA A 38 -1.31 10.60 -2.67
N GLU A 39 -1.48 11.08 -1.43
CA GLU A 39 -1.26 12.49 -1.08
C GLU A 39 0.21 12.91 -1.18
N ALA A 40 1.15 12.05 -0.79
CA ALA A 40 2.58 12.31 -0.93
C ALA A 40 3.02 12.45 -2.40
N VAL A 41 2.41 11.69 -3.32
CA VAL A 41 2.69 11.81 -4.77
C VAL A 41 2.22 13.17 -5.30
N LYS A 42 1.05 13.66 -4.88
CA LYS A 42 0.57 15.02 -5.25
C LYS A 42 1.50 16.12 -4.72
N ALA A 43 2.02 15.96 -3.51
CA ALA A 43 2.87 16.94 -2.85
C ALA A 43 4.33 16.93 -3.37
N ARG A 44 4.72 15.91 -4.12
CA ARG A 44 6.09 15.71 -4.59
C ARG A 44 6.48 16.78 -5.60
N GLN A 45 7.60 17.47 -5.34
CA GLN A 45 8.20 18.35 -6.32
C GLN A 45 8.87 17.53 -7.44
N ILE A 46 8.61 17.92 -8.69
CA ILE A 46 9.26 17.30 -9.85
C ILE A 46 10.74 17.73 -9.85
N PRO A 47 11.70 16.80 -9.98
CA PRO A 47 13.12 17.15 -10.10
C PRO A 47 13.36 18.17 -11.21
N PRO A 48 14.39 19.02 -11.11
CA PRO A 48 14.75 20.00 -12.14
C PRO A 48 15.43 19.32 -13.33
N VAL A 49 14.71 18.43 -14.00
CA VAL A 49 15.11 17.75 -15.25
C VAL A 49 14.29 18.32 -16.40
N GLU A 50 14.84 18.29 -17.61
CA GLU A 50 14.22 18.88 -18.80
C GLU A 50 13.80 17.81 -19.83
N GLY A 51 13.05 18.25 -20.84
CA GLY A 51 12.76 17.43 -22.02
C GLY A 51 12.07 16.10 -21.72
N GLN A 52 12.65 15.01 -22.21
CA GLN A 52 12.07 13.66 -22.14
C GLN A 52 12.05 13.09 -20.73
N GLU A 53 13.10 13.31 -19.95
CA GLU A 53 13.19 12.80 -18.58
C GLU A 53 12.11 13.39 -17.69
N ARG A 54 11.84 14.70 -17.83
CA ARG A 54 10.74 15.36 -17.10
C ARG A 54 9.39 14.71 -17.37
N ARG A 55 9.11 14.35 -18.63
CA ARG A 55 7.85 13.69 -19.01
C ARG A 55 7.72 12.32 -18.37
N LEU A 56 8.82 11.56 -18.28
CA LEU A 56 8.82 10.26 -17.63
C LEU A 56 8.52 10.37 -16.13
N PHE A 57 9.08 11.36 -15.43
CA PHE A 57 8.76 11.60 -14.02
C PHE A 57 7.29 11.99 -13.81
N VAL A 58 6.72 12.81 -14.69
CA VAL A 58 5.30 13.18 -14.63
C VAL A 58 4.41 11.96 -14.85
N GLU A 59 4.69 11.16 -15.87
CA GLU A 59 3.85 9.98 -16.16
C GLU A 59 3.98 8.94 -15.05
N GLN A 60 5.18 8.72 -14.52
CA GLN A 60 5.38 7.83 -13.38
C GLN A 60 4.59 8.32 -12.16
N ALA A 61 4.67 9.61 -11.82
CA ALA A 61 3.89 10.17 -10.72
C ALA A 61 2.37 10.02 -10.96
N ARG A 62 1.91 10.14 -12.20
CA ARG A 62 0.50 9.93 -12.56
C ARG A 62 0.06 8.49 -12.33
N LEU A 63 0.87 7.52 -12.75
CA LEU A 63 0.60 6.09 -12.56
C LEU A 63 0.64 5.73 -11.06
N ASP A 64 1.68 6.16 -10.34
CA ASP A 64 1.81 5.95 -8.90
C ASP A 64 0.58 6.50 -8.15
N TYR A 65 0.17 7.73 -8.49
CA TYR A 65 -1.00 8.34 -7.87
C TYR A 65 -2.27 7.52 -8.14
N PHE A 66 -2.48 7.09 -9.39
CA PHE A 66 -3.65 6.32 -9.78
C PHE A 66 -3.71 4.98 -9.03
N ASP A 67 -2.61 4.25 -9.00
CA ASP A 67 -2.52 2.94 -8.34
C ASP A 67 -2.73 3.05 -6.83
N PHE A 68 -2.11 4.05 -6.17
CA PHE A 68 -2.34 4.28 -4.75
C PHE A 68 -3.78 4.71 -4.46
N SER A 69 -4.39 5.51 -5.33
CA SER A 69 -5.77 5.98 -5.17
C SER A 69 -6.78 4.84 -5.28
N ILE A 70 -6.57 3.88 -6.18
CA ILE A 70 -7.43 2.70 -6.31
C ILE A 70 -7.49 1.93 -5.00
N ILE A 71 -6.33 1.63 -4.41
CA ILE A 71 -6.27 0.86 -3.17
C ILE A 71 -6.80 1.71 -2.00
N ALA A 72 -6.50 3.01 -1.99
CA ALA A 72 -6.94 3.93 -0.94
C ALA A 72 -8.47 4.10 -0.84
N ASP A 73 -9.20 3.97 -1.95
CA ASP A 73 -10.69 4.02 -2.01
C ASP A 73 -11.33 2.64 -1.79
N GLY A 74 -10.52 1.60 -1.59
CA GLY A 74 -10.99 0.23 -1.40
C GLY A 74 -11.49 -0.06 0.02
N GLU A 75 -12.46 -0.96 0.09
CA GLU A 75 -12.90 -1.59 1.33
C GLU A 75 -12.13 -2.90 1.53
N ALA A 76 -11.43 -3.04 2.66
CA ALA A 76 -10.60 -4.22 2.94
C ALA A 76 -11.25 -5.12 3.99
N THR A 77 -11.29 -6.42 3.73
CA THR A 77 -11.70 -7.45 4.69
C THR A 77 -10.62 -8.53 4.78
N LEU A 78 -10.35 -9.02 5.99
CA LEU A 78 -9.44 -10.14 6.24
C LEU A 78 -10.24 -11.25 6.91
N GLU A 79 -10.45 -12.35 6.19
CA GLU A 79 -11.23 -13.50 6.66
C GLU A 79 -10.46 -14.78 6.36
N ASP A 80 -10.28 -15.65 7.36
CA ASP A 80 -9.55 -16.92 7.25
C ASP A 80 -8.16 -16.79 6.58
N GLY A 81 -7.45 -15.69 6.88
CA GLY A 81 -6.14 -15.37 6.29
C GLY A 81 -6.17 -14.87 4.84
N VAL A 82 -7.35 -14.56 4.30
CA VAL A 82 -7.55 -14.03 2.95
C VAL A 82 -7.91 -12.55 3.01
N LEU A 83 -7.02 -11.71 2.48
CA LEU A 83 -7.29 -10.28 2.29
C LEU A 83 -8.08 -10.07 0.99
N THR A 84 -9.29 -9.54 1.10
CA THR A 84 -10.07 -9.05 -0.03
C THR A 84 -10.09 -7.53 -0.01
N ILE A 85 -9.80 -6.90 -1.15
CA ILE A 85 -9.96 -5.45 -1.34
C ILE A 85 -11.01 -5.25 -2.41
N ARG A 86 -12.15 -4.68 -2.02
CA ARG A 86 -13.24 -4.35 -2.93
C ARG A 86 -13.16 -2.87 -3.30
N VAL A 87 -13.03 -2.59 -4.59
CA VAL A 87 -13.04 -1.22 -5.12
C VAL A 87 -14.25 -1.09 -6.05
N ASP A 88 -15.10 -0.10 -5.79
CA ASP A 88 -16.21 0.22 -6.69
C ASP A 88 -15.76 1.18 -7.79
N LEU A 89 -15.63 0.66 -9.01
CA LEU A 89 -15.19 1.43 -10.18
C LEU A 89 -16.35 2.02 -10.99
N ARG A 90 -17.60 1.90 -10.52
CA ARG A 90 -18.74 2.51 -11.19
C ARG A 90 -18.63 4.04 -11.10
N PRO A 91 -19.14 4.78 -12.10
CA PRO A 91 -19.16 6.24 -12.03
C PRO A 91 -19.85 6.70 -10.74
N LYS A 92 -19.19 7.58 -9.96
CA LYS A 92 -19.85 8.23 -8.82
C LYS A 92 -21.00 9.05 -9.40
N GLN A 93 -22.22 8.76 -8.97
CA GLN A 93 -23.38 9.58 -9.31
C GLN A 93 -23.12 10.99 -8.77
N GLU A 94 -23.14 12.00 -9.63
CA GLU A 94 -23.02 13.38 -9.17
C GLU A 94 -24.25 13.71 -8.31
N SER A 95 -24.03 14.07 -7.04
CA SER A 95 -25.05 14.51 -6.09
C SER A 95 -25.16 16.02 -6.07
#